data_AF-A0A0K6FNS4-F1
#
_entry.id   AF-A0A0K6FNS4-F1
#
_cell.length_a   1.000
_cell.length_b   1.000
_cell.length_c   1.000
_cell.angle_alpha   90.00
_cell.angle_beta   90.00
_cell.angle_gamma   90.00
#
_symmetry.space_group_name_H-M   'P 1'
#
loop_
_entity.id
_entity.type
_entity.pdbx_description
1 polymer ?
#
loop_
_entity_poly.entity_id
_entity_poly.type
_entity_poly.pdbx_seq_one_letter_code
_entity_poly.pdbx_strand_id
1 'polypeptide(L)'
;MSYRRLKINLPSTLRILRVYGSHVPDIYFIKQVAEQCPLLQSLTLARCTLFNHQGCGFWERLPRTESDAYFSDQGVSAYAAAVGRELKNIKDLRELQIGIYLTSHTAIDAHLQQHAGLSQTFETGLGVWEKSCEKCVAQYQEPTVATEIEATEMLAKEVPTLVSVSWANFCSEKRIGWSAHQIMRNERGEFRVVI
;
A
#
# COMPACT_ATOMS: atom_id res chain seq x y z
N MET A 1 -14.75 -17.34 -1.01
CA MET A 1 -15.46 -16.38 -1.88
C MET A 1 -14.82 -16.38 -3.26
N SER A 2 -15.60 -16.36 -4.35
CA SER A 2 -15.05 -16.25 -5.71
C SER A 2 -14.74 -14.77 -5.99
N TYR A 3 -13.46 -14.44 -6.16
CA TYR A 3 -13.05 -13.11 -6.59
C TYR A 3 -13.53 -12.89 -8.03
N ARG A 4 -14.40 -11.90 -8.25
CA ARG A 4 -14.81 -11.50 -9.59
C ARG A 4 -13.63 -10.83 -10.27
N ARG A 5 -13.13 -11.45 -11.34
CA ARG A 5 -12.10 -10.83 -12.19
C ARG A 5 -12.72 -9.62 -12.89
N LEU A 6 -12.19 -8.44 -12.60
CA LEU A 6 -12.48 -7.23 -13.37
C LEU A 6 -11.90 -7.45 -14.77
N LYS A 7 -12.75 -7.54 -15.79
CA LYS A 7 -12.33 -7.56 -17.19
C LYS A 7 -12.75 -6.23 -17.82
N ILE A 8 -11.85 -5.26 -17.77
CA ILE A 8 -12.04 -3.93 -18.35
C ILE A 8 -11.13 -3.75 -19.56
N ASN A 9 -11.58 -3.13 -20.65
CA ASN A 9 -10.68 -2.81 -21.76
C ASN A 9 -10.01 -1.48 -21.46
N LEU A 10 -8.68 -1.49 -21.27
CA LEU A 10 -7.88 -0.30 -21.02
C LEU A 10 -7.28 0.21 -22.34
N PRO A 11 -7.28 1.53 -22.59
CA PRO A 11 -6.69 2.09 -23.79
C PRO A 11 -5.16 1.99 -23.74
N SER A 12 -4.53 1.63 -24.86
CA SER A 12 -3.07 1.51 -24.96
C SER A 12 -2.32 2.83 -24.78
N THR A 13 -3.04 3.96 -24.87
CA THR A 13 -2.54 5.31 -24.64
C THR A 13 -2.60 5.75 -23.18
N LEU A 14 -3.07 4.89 -22.26
CA LEU A 14 -3.21 5.23 -20.85
C LEU A 14 -1.84 5.49 -20.20
N ARG A 15 -1.69 6.66 -19.59
CA ARG A 15 -0.45 7.07 -18.89
C ARG A 15 -0.58 7.01 -17.37
N ILE A 16 -1.78 7.19 -16.85
CA ILE A 16 -2.05 7.24 -15.41
C ILE A 16 -3.26 6.35 -15.15
N LEU A 17 -3.11 5.41 -14.23
CA LEU A 17 -4.19 4.56 -13.76
C LEU A 17 -4.24 4.60 -12.25
N ARG A 18 -5.40 4.96 -11.70
CA ARG A 18 -5.62 4.97 -10.26
C ARG A 18 -6.83 4.13 -9.90
N VAL A 19 -6.61 3.13 -9.07
CA VAL A 19 -7.63 2.25 -8.54
C VAL A 19 -7.71 2.47 -7.03
N TYR A 20 -8.90 2.78 -6.54
CA TYR A 20 -9.17 3.02 -5.12
C TYR A 20 -10.21 2.05 -4.59
N GLY A 21 -10.22 1.83 -3.27
CA GLY A 21 -11.22 1.00 -2.61
C GLY A 21 -11.15 -0.47 -3.02
N SER A 22 -10.00 -0.94 -3.49
CA SER A 22 -9.81 -2.33 -3.86
C SER A 22 -9.69 -3.20 -2.60
N HIS A 23 -10.46 -4.29 -2.52
CA HIS A 23 -10.31 -5.28 -1.46
C HIS A 23 -9.15 -6.25 -1.76
N VAL A 24 -8.83 -6.43 -3.05
CA VAL A 24 -7.70 -7.21 -3.53
C VAL A 24 -7.14 -6.54 -4.80
N PRO A 25 -5.89 -6.04 -4.83
CA PRO A 25 -5.18 -5.82 -6.07
C PRO A 25 -4.88 -7.21 -6.63
N ASP A 26 -5.78 -7.67 -7.49
CA ASP A 26 -5.67 -8.97 -8.12
C ASP A 26 -4.41 -8.97 -8.99
N ILE A 27 -3.53 -9.95 -8.80
CA ILE A 27 -2.34 -10.14 -9.65
C ILE A 27 -2.75 -10.23 -11.14
N TYR A 28 -3.96 -10.74 -11.43
CA TYR A 28 -4.54 -10.76 -12.77
C TYR A 28 -4.86 -9.36 -13.29
N PHE A 29 -5.27 -8.44 -12.42
CA PHE A 29 -5.50 -7.04 -12.80
C PHE A 29 -4.17 -6.35 -13.14
N ILE A 30 -3.12 -6.56 -12.34
CA ILE A 30 -1.78 -6.02 -12.62
C ILE A 30 -1.27 -6.55 -13.96
N LYS A 31 -1.39 -7.87 -14.20
CA LYS A 31 -1.05 -8.48 -15.50
C LYS A 31 -1.79 -7.83 -16.65
N GLN A 32 -3.10 -7.66 -16.51
CA GLN A 32 -3.91 -7.03 -17.56
C GLN A 32 -3.46 -5.59 -17.85
N VAL A 33 -3.17 -4.80 -16.81
CA VAL A 33 -2.64 -3.44 -16.97
C VAL A 33 -1.30 -3.46 -17.69
N ALA A 34 -0.41 -4.39 -17.32
CA ALA A 34 0.90 -4.52 -17.95
C ALA A 34 0.82 -4.93 -19.43
N GLU A 35 -0.16 -5.74 -19.79
CA GLU A 35 -0.41 -6.17 -21.18
C GLU A 35 -1.07 -5.08 -22.04
N GLN A 36 -2.01 -4.32 -21.47
CA GLN A 36 -2.84 -3.39 -22.24
C GLN A 36 -2.31 -1.95 -22.27
N CYS A 37 -1.50 -1.54 -21.29
CA CYS A 37 -1.09 -0.15 -21.08
C CYS A 37 0.44 0.03 -21.19
N PRO A 38 1.03 -0.13 -22.40
CA PRO A 38 2.49 -0.06 -22.56
C PRO A 38 3.08 1.33 -22.26
N LEU A 39 2.27 2.39 -22.31
CA LEU A 39 2.67 3.78 -22.06
C LEU A 39 2.38 4.24 -20.62
N LEU A 40 2.02 3.32 -19.72
CA LEU A 40 1.66 3.66 -18.35
C LEU A 40 2.90 4.17 -17.59
N GLN A 41 2.74 5.33 -16.96
CA GLN A 41 3.77 6.04 -16.22
C GLN A 41 3.49 6.09 -14.72
N SER A 42 2.23 6.09 -14.32
CA SER A 42 1.83 6.18 -12.91
C SER A 42 0.71 5.19 -12.61
N LEU A 43 0.93 4.35 -11.60
CA LEU A 43 -0.02 3.33 -11.16
C LEU A 43 -0.32 3.47 -9.66
N THR A 44 -1.59 3.68 -9.32
CA THR A 44 -2.07 3.64 -7.94
C THR A 44 -2.97 2.42 -7.73
N LEU A 45 -2.62 1.59 -6.75
CA LEU A 45 -3.38 0.43 -6.29
C LEU A 45 -3.74 0.64 -4.82
N ALA A 46 -4.68 1.53 -4.55
CA ALA A 46 -5.11 1.86 -3.19
C ALA A 46 -6.17 0.86 -2.70
N ARG A 47 -5.96 0.34 -1.48
CA ARG A 47 -6.89 -0.61 -0.87
C ARG A 47 -8.05 0.08 -0.18
N CYS A 48 -9.16 -0.63 -0.09
CA CYS A 48 -10.15 -0.36 0.95
C CYS A 48 -9.54 -0.76 2.30
N THR A 49 -9.68 0.08 3.31
CA THR A 49 -9.13 -0.17 4.65
C THR A 49 -10.16 0.23 5.69
N LEU A 50 -9.96 -0.18 6.95
CA LEU A 50 -10.78 0.33 8.04
C LEU A 50 -10.61 1.85 8.23
N PHE A 51 -9.57 2.47 7.68
CA PHE A 51 -9.31 3.90 7.87
C PHE A 51 -10.02 4.76 6.82
N ASN A 52 -10.11 4.29 5.57
CA ASN A 52 -10.70 5.06 4.48
C ASN A 52 -12.16 4.68 4.17
N HIS A 53 -12.65 3.53 4.65
CA HIS A 53 -14.03 3.10 4.42
C HIS A 53 -14.55 2.19 5.56
N GLN A 54 -14.82 2.81 6.71
CA GLN A 54 -15.21 2.16 7.97
C GLN A 54 -16.50 1.34 7.89
N GLY A 55 -17.45 1.73 7.04
CA GLY A 55 -18.73 1.03 6.82
C GLY A 55 -18.71 0.04 5.66
N CYS A 56 -17.53 -0.43 5.25
CA CYS A 56 -17.47 -1.37 4.14
C CYS A 56 -18.01 -2.74 4.57
N GLY A 57 -19.15 -3.14 4.01
CA GLY A 57 -19.74 -4.44 4.29
C GLY A 57 -18.86 -5.64 3.89
N PHE A 58 -17.78 -5.44 3.12
CA PHE A 58 -16.77 -6.48 2.91
C PHE A 58 -16.04 -6.82 4.22
N TRP A 59 -15.53 -5.81 4.94
CA TRP A 59 -14.78 -5.99 6.18
C TRP A 59 -15.66 -6.49 7.32
N GLU A 60 -16.92 -6.06 7.39
CA GLU A 60 -17.90 -6.54 8.39
C GLU A 60 -18.16 -8.05 8.31
N ARG A 61 -17.93 -8.66 7.13
CA ARG A 61 -18.20 -10.09 6.88
C ARG A 61 -16.97 -10.98 7.05
N LEU A 62 -15.80 -10.42 7.31
CA LEU A 62 -14.57 -11.18 7.51
C LEU A 62 -14.27 -11.41 9.00
N PRO A 63 -13.66 -12.54 9.38
CA PRO A 63 -13.07 -12.70 10.70
C PRO A 63 -12.09 -11.57 11.01
N ARG A 64 -11.94 -11.18 12.28
CA ARG A 64 -11.00 -10.09 12.67
C ARG A 64 -9.56 -10.35 12.21
N THR A 65 -9.13 -11.61 12.14
CA THR A 65 -7.81 -12.02 11.64
C THR A 65 -7.64 -11.97 10.11
N GLU A 66 -8.72 -11.71 9.36
CA GLU A 66 -8.67 -11.46 7.91
C GLU A 66 -8.99 -9.98 7.59
N SER A 67 -9.36 -9.20 8.60
CA SER A 67 -9.75 -7.79 8.49
C SER A 67 -8.58 -6.82 8.41
N ASP A 68 -7.36 -7.34 8.47
CA ASP A 68 -6.08 -6.63 8.38
C ASP A 68 -5.34 -6.94 7.06
N ALA A 69 -5.99 -7.51 6.05
CA ALA A 69 -5.39 -7.86 4.75
C ALA A 69 -4.79 -6.66 3.94
N TYR A 70 -4.87 -5.44 4.47
CA TYR A 70 -4.17 -4.24 4.00
C TYR A 70 -2.89 -3.95 4.79
N PHE A 71 -2.51 -4.78 5.76
CA PHE A 71 -1.20 -4.82 6.41
C PHE A 71 -0.36 -5.97 5.85
N SER A 72 0.96 -5.77 5.82
CA SER A 72 1.90 -6.80 5.40
C SER A 72 3.29 -6.51 5.98
N ASP A 73 3.55 -7.01 7.19
CA ASP A 73 4.88 -6.95 7.83
C ASP A 73 5.71 -8.24 7.66
N GLN A 74 5.12 -9.31 7.10
CA GLN A 74 5.79 -10.58 6.82
C GLN A 74 5.96 -10.78 5.31
N GLY A 75 7.12 -11.34 4.90
CA GLY A 75 7.35 -11.70 3.50
C GLY A 75 7.39 -10.51 2.53
N VAL A 76 7.64 -9.30 3.03
CA VAL A 76 7.62 -8.02 2.29
C VAL A 76 8.49 -8.09 1.04
N SER A 77 9.74 -8.54 1.17
CA SER A 77 10.65 -8.71 0.04
C SER A 77 10.09 -9.64 -1.04
N ALA A 78 9.48 -10.76 -0.66
CA ALA A 78 8.90 -11.72 -1.61
C ALA A 78 7.67 -11.15 -2.32
N TYR A 79 6.81 -10.44 -1.57
CA TYR A 79 5.67 -9.71 -2.12
C TYR A 79 6.12 -8.64 -3.13
N ALA A 80 7.05 -7.77 -2.73
CA ALA A 80 7.56 -6.69 -3.56
C ALA A 80 8.22 -7.22 -4.84
N ALA A 81 9.01 -8.30 -4.74
CA ALA A 81 9.60 -8.96 -5.90
C ALA A 81 8.54 -9.57 -6.83
N ALA A 82 7.48 -10.18 -6.29
CA ALA A 82 6.39 -10.72 -7.08
C ALA A 82 5.63 -9.63 -7.84
N VAL A 83 5.29 -8.52 -7.17
CA VAL A 83 4.66 -7.35 -7.80
C VAL A 83 5.57 -6.76 -8.88
N GLY A 84 6.86 -6.59 -8.58
CA GLY A 84 7.86 -6.10 -9.53
C GLY A 84 7.94 -6.96 -10.80
N ARG A 85 7.95 -8.29 -10.66
CA ARG A 85 7.98 -9.21 -11.81
C ARG A 85 6.78 -9.08 -12.74
N GLU A 86 5.61 -8.72 -12.22
CA GLU A 86 4.43 -8.49 -13.05
C GLU A 86 4.46 -7.10 -13.71
N LEU A 87 5.03 -6.10 -13.03
CA LEU A 87 5.12 -4.73 -13.52
C LEU A 87 6.28 -4.49 -14.49
N LYS A 88 7.30 -5.35 -14.51
CA LYS A 88 8.54 -5.15 -15.31
C LYS A 88 8.32 -4.94 -16.81
N ASN A 89 7.18 -5.38 -17.34
CA ASN A 89 6.85 -5.23 -18.75
C ASN A 89 6.28 -3.83 -19.10
N ILE A 90 5.94 -3.01 -18.10
CA ILE A 90 5.50 -1.63 -18.28
C ILE A 90 6.73 -0.74 -18.41
N LYS A 91 7.15 -0.51 -19.66
CA LYS A 91 8.45 0.10 -20.00
C LYS A 91 8.65 1.52 -19.50
N ASP A 92 7.56 2.25 -19.26
CA ASP A 92 7.60 3.66 -18.85
C ASP A 92 7.10 3.87 -17.42
N LEU A 93 6.93 2.82 -16.61
CA LEU A 93 6.40 2.97 -15.26
C LEU A 93 7.40 3.72 -14.37
N ARG A 94 7.01 4.91 -13.92
CA ARG A 94 7.82 5.82 -13.11
C ARG A 94 7.36 5.90 -11.68
N GLU A 95 6.06 5.93 -11.47
CA GLU A 95 5.45 6.13 -10.15
C GLU A 95 4.55 4.95 -9.80
N LEU A 96 4.73 4.41 -8.60
CA LEU A 96 3.92 3.31 -8.09
C LEU A 96 3.42 3.64 -6.69
N GLN A 97 2.11 3.56 -6.48
CA GLN A 97 1.50 3.72 -5.15
C GLN A 97 0.77 2.43 -4.77
N ILE A 98 1.16 1.82 -3.65
CA ILE A 98 0.58 0.56 -3.17
C ILE A 98 -0.08 0.80 -1.82
N GLY A 99 -1.41 0.64 -1.77
CA GLY A 99 -2.21 0.92 -0.57
C GLY A 99 -2.14 -0.16 0.50
N ILE A 100 -0.95 -0.68 0.78
CA ILE A 100 -0.69 -1.66 1.85
C ILE A 100 0.20 -0.98 2.88
N TYR A 101 -0.14 -1.15 4.16
CA TYR A 101 0.68 -0.72 5.28
C TYR A 101 1.76 -1.77 5.54
N LEU A 102 3.02 -1.34 5.56
CA LEU A 102 4.14 -2.21 5.91
C LEU A 102 4.51 -2.14 7.41
N THR A 103 3.68 -1.45 8.18
CA THR A 103 3.72 -1.41 9.64
C THR A 103 3.35 -2.77 10.22
N SER A 104 3.86 -3.11 11.41
CA SER A 104 3.52 -4.37 12.07
C SER A 104 2.02 -4.53 12.31
N HIS A 105 1.49 -5.75 12.14
CA HIS A 105 0.09 -6.08 12.48
C HIS A 105 -0.25 -5.76 13.94
N THR A 106 0.74 -5.81 14.83
CA THR A 106 0.57 -5.46 16.26
C THR A 106 0.17 -3.99 16.49
N ALA A 107 0.38 -3.11 15.51
CA ALA A 107 0.14 -1.67 15.65
C ALA A 107 -1.33 -1.32 15.88
N ILE A 108 -2.27 -2.09 15.30
CA ILE A 108 -3.70 -1.87 15.51
C ILE A 108 -4.04 -2.17 16.98
N ASP A 109 -3.71 -3.36 17.45
CA ASP A 109 -4.03 -3.80 18.81
C ASP A 109 -3.34 -2.93 19.87
N ALA A 110 -2.06 -2.58 19.65
CA ALA A 110 -1.33 -1.69 20.54
C ALA A 110 -1.98 -0.29 20.60
N HIS A 111 -2.36 0.28 19.47
CA HIS A 111 -3.06 1.57 19.42
C HIS A 111 -4.40 1.50 20.17
N LEU A 112 -5.20 0.46 19.90
CA LEU A 112 -6.49 0.26 20.56
C LEU A 112 -6.35 0.09 22.07
N GLN A 113 -5.36 -0.69 22.54
CA GLN A 113 -5.09 -0.85 23.98
C GLN A 113 -4.66 0.47 24.64
N GLN A 114 -3.80 1.24 23.98
CA GLN A 114 -3.33 2.54 24.49
C GLN A 114 -4.47 3.57 24.61
N HIS A 115 -5.51 3.43 23.80
CA HIS A 115 -6.66 4.34 23.77
C HIS A 115 -7.95 3.70 24.30
N ALA A 116 -7.90 2.50 24.89
CA ALA A 116 -9.06 1.75 25.38
C ALA A 116 -9.87 2.53 26.45
N GLY A 117 -9.25 3.48 27.15
CA GLY A 117 -9.90 4.35 28.15
C GLY A 117 -10.64 5.57 27.60
N LEU A 118 -10.51 5.90 26.30
CA LEU A 118 -11.17 7.06 25.68
C LEU A 118 -12.59 6.73 25.16
N SER A 119 -13.04 5.47 25.27
CA SER A 119 -14.35 5.00 24.78
C SER A 119 -15.54 5.25 25.72
N GLN A 120 -15.37 5.98 26.84
CA GLN A 120 -16.46 6.14 27.83
C GLN A 120 -17.52 7.20 27.49
N THR A 121 -17.31 8.04 26.47
CA THR A 121 -18.30 9.03 26.01
C THR A 121 -18.79 8.70 24.61
N PHE A 122 -19.89 7.94 24.53
CA PHE A 122 -20.96 7.89 23.52
C PHE A 122 -20.74 8.42 22.07
N GLU A 123 -19.56 8.24 21.48
CA GLU A 123 -19.36 8.17 20.03
C GLU A 123 -18.49 6.96 19.73
N THR A 124 -19.14 5.90 19.29
CA THR A 124 -18.56 4.59 18.98
C THR A 124 -17.36 4.68 18.03
N GLY A 125 -16.17 4.31 18.51
CA GLY A 125 -15.17 3.51 17.79
C GLY A 125 -14.29 4.15 16.71
N LEU A 126 -14.56 5.39 16.26
CA LEU A 126 -13.92 5.93 15.06
C LEU A 126 -12.95 7.10 15.31
N GLY A 127 -13.23 7.93 16.32
CA GLY A 127 -12.38 9.09 16.68
C GLY A 127 -10.96 8.73 17.11
N VAL A 128 -10.74 7.47 17.51
CA VAL A 128 -9.44 6.96 17.95
C VAL A 128 -8.38 6.97 16.83
N TRP A 129 -8.80 6.96 15.56
CA TRP A 129 -7.91 6.95 14.40
C TRP A 129 -7.71 8.33 13.76
N GLU A 130 -8.51 9.33 14.14
CA GLU A 130 -8.53 10.63 13.45
C GLU A 130 -7.25 11.43 13.64
N LYS A 131 -6.64 11.33 14.83
CA LYS A 131 -5.43 12.08 15.18
C LYS A 131 -4.18 11.22 15.01
N SER A 132 -3.09 11.86 14.58
CA SER A 132 -1.75 11.28 14.69
C SER A 132 -1.47 10.90 16.15
N CYS A 133 -1.02 9.67 16.39
CA CYS A 133 -0.65 9.20 17.72
C CYS A 133 0.86 9.20 17.89
N GLU A 134 1.37 10.08 18.76
CA GLU A 134 2.81 10.23 19.03
C GLU A 134 3.46 8.92 19.48
N LYS A 135 2.75 8.12 20.29
CA LYS A 135 3.26 6.80 20.73
C LYS A 135 3.40 5.83 19.57
N CYS A 136 2.41 5.79 18.65
CA CYS A 136 2.50 4.97 17.45
C CYS A 136 3.64 5.44 16.54
N VAL A 137 3.82 6.75 16.40
CA VAL A 137 4.93 7.32 15.63
C VAL A 137 6.26 6.88 16.24
N ALA A 138 6.45 7.08 17.54
CA ALA A 138 7.67 6.69 18.25
C ALA A 138 7.97 5.19 18.18
N GLN A 139 6.94 4.35 18.20
CA GLN A 139 7.10 2.90 18.22
C GLN A 139 7.25 2.27 16.83
N TYR A 140 6.53 2.78 15.83
CA TYR A 140 6.35 2.08 14.56
C TYR A 140 6.89 2.83 13.34
N GLN A 141 7.18 4.13 13.41
CA GLN A 141 7.60 4.89 12.23
C GLN A 141 8.90 4.36 11.65
N GLU A 142 9.97 4.27 12.45
CA GLU A 142 11.28 3.84 11.98
C GLU A 142 11.27 2.38 11.46
N PRO A 143 10.70 1.39 12.18
CA PRO A 143 10.58 0.03 11.64
C PRO A 143 9.77 -0.03 10.33
N THR A 144 8.65 0.71 10.25
CA THR A 144 7.83 0.76 9.02
C THR A 144 8.64 1.30 7.86
N VAL A 145 9.36 2.40 8.06
CA VAL A 145 10.17 3.04 7.03
C VAL A 145 11.29 2.11 6.55
N ALA A 146 11.94 1.36 7.44
CA ALA A 146 12.95 0.37 7.06
C ALA A 146 12.35 -0.73 6.15
N THR A 147 11.15 -1.22 6.49
CA THR A 147 10.43 -2.19 5.68
C THR A 147 9.97 -1.62 4.33
N GLU A 148 9.54 -0.36 4.29
CA GLU A 148 9.20 0.34 3.05
C GLU A 148 10.42 0.53 2.14
N ILE A 149 11.60 0.83 2.70
CA ILE A 149 12.86 0.89 1.95
C ILE A 149 13.15 -0.48 1.34
N GLU A 150 13.15 -1.55 2.14
CA GLU A 150 13.42 -2.92 1.67
C GLU A 150 12.49 -3.30 0.51
N ALA A 151 11.18 -3.05 0.66
CA ALA A 151 10.19 -3.30 -0.38
C ALA A 151 10.47 -2.48 -1.65
N THR A 152 10.81 -1.19 -1.48
CA THR A 152 11.13 -0.28 -2.59
C THR A 152 12.39 -0.71 -3.33
N GLU A 153 13.41 -1.20 -2.63
CA GLU A 153 14.62 -1.74 -3.25
C GLU A 153 14.32 -2.97 -4.11
N MET A 154 13.45 -3.86 -3.63
CA MET A 154 13.03 -5.05 -4.39
C MET A 154 12.25 -4.65 -5.65
N LEU A 155 11.36 -3.67 -5.56
CA LEU A 155 10.66 -3.11 -6.72
C LEU A 155 11.63 -2.45 -7.71
N ALA A 156 12.60 -1.67 -7.21
CA ALA A 156 13.59 -0.98 -8.03
C ALA A 156 14.53 -1.96 -8.78
N LYS A 157 14.79 -3.15 -8.24
CA LYS A 157 15.54 -4.21 -8.93
C LYS A 157 14.76 -4.78 -10.12
N GLU A 158 13.46 -5.02 -9.94
CA GLU A 158 12.60 -5.64 -10.96
C GLU A 158 12.11 -4.65 -12.02
N VAL A 159 11.92 -3.37 -11.65
CA VAL A 159 11.41 -2.31 -12.52
C VAL A 159 12.39 -1.13 -12.57
N PRO A 160 13.38 -1.16 -13.48
CA PRO A 160 14.43 -0.14 -13.56
C PRO A 160 13.95 1.29 -13.84
N THR A 161 12.74 1.45 -14.39
CA THR A 161 12.17 2.75 -14.76
C THR A 161 11.50 3.48 -13.60
N LEU A 162 11.26 2.81 -12.47
CA LEU A 162 10.68 3.44 -11.29
C LEU A 162 11.60 4.55 -10.76
N VAL A 163 10.99 5.70 -10.50
CA VAL A 163 11.62 6.86 -9.86
C VAL A 163 11.01 7.13 -8.49
N SER A 164 9.76 6.71 -8.24
CA SER A 164 9.13 6.83 -6.93
C SER A 164 8.21 5.66 -6.60
N VAL A 165 8.21 5.28 -5.33
CA VAL A 165 7.27 4.33 -4.74
C VAL A 165 6.64 4.96 -3.50
N SER A 166 5.33 4.78 -3.35
CA SER A 166 4.59 5.22 -2.18
C SER A 166 3.82 4.06 -1.56
N TRP A 167 3.81 4.01 -0.23
CA TRP A 167 3.07 3.02 0.55
C TRP A 167 2.01 3.70 1.41
N ALA A 168 0.99 2.94 1.82
CA ALA A 168 0.03 3.48 2.78
C ALA A 168 0.75 3.70 4.12
N ASN A 169 0.66 4.92 4.66
CA ASN A 169 1.42 5.32 5.82
C ASN A 169 0.55 5.26 7.06
N PHE A 170 0.82 4.29 7.94
CA PHE A 170 0.10 4.18 9.19
C PHE A 170 0.34 5.43 10.03
N CYS A 171 1.55 5.98 10.13
CA CYS A 171 1.83 7.15 10.95
C CYS A 171 1.24 8.49 10.44
N SER A 172 0.53 8.49 9.31
CA SER A 172 -0.13 9.69 8.77
C SER A 172 -1.43 10.07 9.50
N GLU A 173 -1.89 11.32 9.29
CA GLU A 173 -3.20 11.78 9.76
C GLU A 173 -4.32 10.87 9.21
N LYS A 174 -5.27 10.50 10.09
CA LYS A 174 -6.35 9.54 9.78
C LYS A 174 -5.88 8.19 9.26
N ARG A 175 -4.56 7.92 9.25
CA ARG A 175 -3.94 6.74 8.66
C ARG A 175 -4.19 6.61 7.15
N ILE A 176 -4.58 7.67 6.44
CA ILE A 176 -4.94 7.60 5.00
C ILE A 176 -3.88 8.21 4.06
N GLY A 177 -2.82 8.79 4.62
CA GLY A 177 -1.71 9.36 3.87
C GLY A 177 -0.77 8.31 3.29
N TRP A 178 0.21 8.81 2.52
CA TRP A 178 1.18 7.99 1.81
C TRP A 178 2.59 8.35 2.27
N SER A 179 3.46 7.36 2.39
CA SER A 179 4.90 7.58 2.41
C SER A 179 5.39 7.77 0.98
N ALA A 180 6.56 8.38 0.80
CA ALA A 180 7.16 8.56 -0.52
C ALA A 180 8.63 8.21 -0.44
N HIS A 181 9.07 7.38 -1.39
CA HIS A 181 10.43 6.88 -1.50
C HIS A 181 10.91 7.14 -2.91
N GLN A 182 11.92 7.98 -3.05
CA GLN A 182 12.55 8.31 -4.33
C GLN A 182 13.67 7.32 -4.65
N ILE A 183 13.73 6.88 -5.91
CA ILE A 183 14.77 5.99 -6.41
C ILE A 183 15.72 6.82 -7.27
N MET A 184 16.93 7.05 -6.74
CA MET A 184 17.98 7.73 -7.48
C MET A 184 18.88 6.70 -8.14
N ARG A 185 19.12 6.83 -9.45
CA ARG A 185 20.04 5.97 -10.21
C ARG A 185 21.25 6.76 -10.71
N ASN A 186 22.41 6.12 -10.70
CA ASN A 186 23.60 6.66 -11.37
C ASN A 186 23.69 6.17 -12.82
N GLU A 187 24.69 6.65 -13.56
CA GLU A 187 24.93 6.28 -14.97
C GLU A 187 25.20 4.77 -15.16
N ARG A 188 25.61 4.06 -14.11
CA ARG A 188 25.86 2.61 -14.11
C ARG A 188 24.60 1.79 -13.82
N GLY A 189 23.47 2.44 -13.55
CA GLY A 189 22.21 1.79 -13.19
C GLY A 189 22.12 1.35 -11.73
N GLU A 190 23.17 1.57 -10.93
CA GLU A 190 23.13 1.37 -9.47
C GLU A 190 22.15 2.38 -8.87
N PHE A 191 21.44 1.98 -7.83
CA PHE A 191 20.38 2.79 -7.26
C PHE A 191 20.46 2.88 -5.74
N ARG A 192 19.86 3.94 -5.20
CA ARG A 192 19.60 4.10 -3.76
C ARG A 192 18.18 4.63 -3.56
N VAL A 193 17.58 4.25 -2.45
CA VAL A 193 16.27 4.77 -2.02
C VAL A 193 16.50 5.92 -1.04
N VAL A 194 15.75 7.01 -1.23
CA VAL A 194 15.78 8.22 -0.40
C VAL A 194 14.34 8.56 0.00
N ILE A 195 14.15 9.02 1.23
CA ILE A 195 12.84 9.42 1.78
C ILE A 195 12.71 10.94 1.69
#